data_AF-A0A346ARY8-F1
#
_entry.id   AF-A0A346ARY8-F1
#
_cell.length_a   1.000
_cell.length_b   1.000
_cell.length_c   1.000
_cell.angle_alpha   90.00
_cell.angle_beta   90.00
_cell.angle_gamma   90.00
#
_symmetry.space_group_name_H-M   'P 1'
#
loop_
_entity.id
_entity.type
_entity.pdbx_description
1 polymer ?
#
loop_
_entity_poly.entity_id
_entity_poly.type
_entity_poly.pdbx_seq_one_letter_code
_entity_poly.pdbx_strand_id
1 'polypeptide(L)'
;IVESVGEGVTDLAPGDHVLPVFTGECKECRHCKSEESNMCDLLRINTDRGEMLSDGQTRFSKNGQPIYHFVGTSTFSEYTVIHVGCLAKI
;
A
#
# COMPACT_ATOMS: atom_id res chain seq x y z
N ILE A 1 -9.29 -5.69 -7.82
CA ILE A 1 -8.70 -5.87 -9.17
C ILE A 1 -7.79 -4.68 -9.40
N VAL A 2 -6.56 -4.90 -9.86
CA VAL A 2 -5.62 -3.83 -10.18
C VAL A 2 -6.11 -3.06 -11.41
N GLU A 3 -6.25 -1.74 -11.30
CA GLU A 3 -6.63 -0.86 -12.40
C GLU A 3 -5.38 -0.39 -13.17
N SER A 4 -4.39 0.14 -12.46
CA SER A 4 -3.10 0.59 -13.01
C SER A 4 -1.99 0.40 -11.97
N VAL A 5 -0.72 0.50 -12.42
CA VAL A 5 0.47 0.40 -11.56
C VAL A 5 1.37 1.60 -11.76
N GLY A 6 2.06 2.02 -10.69
CA GLY A 6 3.06 3.09 -10.75
C GLY A 6 4.38 2.63 -11.38
N GLU A 7 5.26 3.60 -11.66
CA GLU A 7 6.60 3.33 -12.16
C GLU A 7 7.39 2.42 -11.20
N GLY A 8 8.12 1.45 -11.75
CA GLY A 8 8.93 0.50 -10.98
C GLY A 8 8.17 -0.70 -10.40
N VAL A 9 6.84 -0.76 -10.52
CA VAL A 9 6.06 -1.95 -10.13
C VAL A 9 6.21 -3.04 -11.20
N THR A 10 6.79 -4.18 -10.82
CA THR A 10 7.01 -5.33 -11.71
C THR A 10 6.16 -6.54 -11.36
N ASP A 11 5.70 -6.64 -10.11
CA ASP A 11 5.08 -7.86 -9.55
C ASP A 11 3.55 -7.91 -9.76
N LEU A 12 2.96 -6.81 -10.23
CA LEU A 12 1.53 -6.66 -10.49
C LEU A 12 1.30 -6.04 -11.86
N ALA A 13 0.17 -6.37 -12.49
CA ALA A 13 -0.30 -5.76 -13.72
C ALA A 13 -1.81 -5.45 -13.66
N PRO A 14 -2.31 -4.52 -14.48
CA PRO A 14 -3.75 -4.32 -14.65
C PRO A 14 -4.50 -5.63 -14.89
N GLY A 15 -5.63 -5.81 -14.20
CA GLY A 15 -6.45 -7.02 -14.23
C GLY A 15 -6.14 -8.05 -13.15
N ASP A 16 -5.00 -7.96 -12.45
CA ASP A 16 -4.70 -8.88 -11.36
C ASP A 16 -5.72 -8.78 -10.21
N HIS A 17 -6.14 -9.93 -9.68
CA HIS A 17 -6.93 -9.98 -8.46
C HIS A 17 -6.00 -9.84 -7.26
N VAL A 18 -6.34 -8.92 -6.36
CA VAL A 18 -5.47 -8.55 -5.24
C VAL A 18 -6.28 -8.33 -3.97
N LEU A 19 -5.66 -8.62 -2.83
CA LEU A 19 -6.14 -8.27 -1.50
C LEU A 19 -5.23 -7.19 -0.88
N PRO A 20 -5.77 -6.01 -0.53
CA PRO A 20 -5.10 -5.04 0.33
C PRO A 20 -4.83 -5.59 1.73
N VAL A 21 -3.61 -5.39 2.23
CA VAL A 21 -3.21 -5.76 3.60
C VAL A 21 -2.70 -4.51 4.33
N PHE A 22 -3.14 -4.31 5.58
CA PHE A 22 -2.82 -3.12 6.39
C PHE A 22 -1.34 -3.04 6.84
N THR A 23 -0.57 -4.09 6.59
CA THR A 23 0.88 -4.20 6.76
C THR A 23 1.44 -4.85 5.51
N GLY A 24 2.64 -4.48 5.11
CA GLY A 24 3.26 -4.97 3.88
C GLY A 24 4.55 -5.76 4.07
N GLU A 25 5.09 -6.20 2.95
CA GLU A 25 6.34 -6.94 2.83
C GLU A 25 7.20 -6.31 1.73
N CYS A 26 8.31 -5.64 2.12
CA CYS A 26 9.19 -4.99 1.15
C CYS A 26 10.24 -5.90 0.53
N LYS A 27 10.33 -7.17 0.98
CA LYS A 27 11.31 -8.20 0.56
C LYS A 27 12.79 -7.88 0.86
N GLU A 28 13.13 -6.63 1.16
CA GLU A 28 14.52 -6.18 1.27
C GLU A 28 15.02 -5.93 2.71
N CYS A 29 14.13 -5.63 3.65
CA CYS A 29 14.52 -5.33 5.03
C CYS A 29 14.90 -6.58 5.83
N ARG A 30 15.54 -6.39 6.99
CA ARG A 30 15.99 -7.51 7.84
C ARG A 30 14.83 -8.41 8.25
N HIS A 31 13.67 -7.83 8.58
CA HIS A 31 12.50 -8.61 8.96
C HIS A 31 11.91 -9.41 7.80
N CYS A 32 11.87 -8.86 6.58
CA CYS A 32 11.39 -9.61 5.41
C CYS A 32 12.36 -10.71 4.96
N LYS A 33 13.65 -10.61 5.29
CA LYS A 33 14.66 -11.62 5.01
C LYS A 33 14.80 -12.68 6.11
N SER A 34 14.07 -12.52 7.22
CA SER A 34 14.03 -13.47 8.35
C SER A 34 12.92 -14.51 8.11
N GLU A 35 13.12 -15.73 8.60
CA GLU A 35 12.13 -16.81 8.50
C GLU A 35 11.05 -16.71 9.60
N GLU A 36 11.29 -15.87 10.61
CA GLU A 36 10.51 -15.82 11.85
C GLU A 36 9.59 -14.60 11.96
N SER A 37 9.80 -13.57 11.13
CA SER A 37 9.12 -12.28 11.27
C SER A 37 8.32 -11.88 10.03
N ASN A 38 7.20 -11.21 10.26
CA ASN A 38 6.40 -10.52 9.24
C ASN A 38 6.36 -8.99 9.46
N MET A 39 7.17 -8.46 10.37
CA MET A 39 7.14 -7.05 10.78
C MET A 39 8.06 -6.18 9.93
N CYS A 40 7.72 -5.99 8.65
CA CYS A 40 8.52 -5.20 7.71
C CYS A 40 8.96 -3.84 8.29
N ASP A 41 10.24 -3.50 8.18
CA ASP A 41 10.76 -2.20 8.66
C ASP A 41 10.13 -1.01 7.95
N LEU A 42 9.84 -1.17 6.65
CA LEU A 42 9.29 -0.11 5.81
C LEU A 42 7.76 -0.03 5.88
N LEU A 43 7.10 -1.19 5.84
CA LEU A 43 5.67 -1.30 5.55
C LEU A 43 4.83 -1.83 6.72
N ARG A 44 5.40 -1.94 7.92
CA ARG A 44 4.62 -2.24 9.13
C ARG A 44 3.46 -1.26 9.31
N ILE A 45 2.41 -1.75 9.98
CA ILE A 45 1.22 -0.96 10.31
C ILE A 45 1.60 0.38 10.97
N ASN A 46 0.94 1.44 10.54
CA ASN A 46 0.97 2.75 11.18
C ASN A 46 -0.43 3.35 11.10
N THR A 47 -1.07 3.55 12.24
CA THR A 47 -2.45 4.06 12.34
C THR A 47 -2.54 5.58 12.23
N ASP A 48 -1.43 6.29 12.43
CA ASP A 48 -1.39 7.76 12.44
C ASP A 48 -1.01 8.32 11.06
N ARG A 49 -0.47 7.48 10.16
CA ARG A 49 -0.06 7.88 8.81
C ARG A 49 -1.26 7.99 7.88
N GLY A 50 -1.62 9.22 7.52
CA GLY A 50 -2.68 9.56 6.57
C GLY A 50 -2.22 9.73 5.10
N GLU A 51 -0.95 9.51 4.80
CA GLU A 51 -0.30 9.88 3.54
C GLU A 51 0.48 8.70 2.92
N MET A 52 0.78 8.80 1.63
CA MET A 52 1.60 7.82 0.92
C MET A 52 3.08 7.97 1.29
N LEU A 53 3.79 6.83 1.39
CA LEU A 53 5.22 6.81 1.72
C LEU A 53 6.12 7.48 0.67
N SER A 54 5.69 7.48 -0.60
CA SER A 54 6.52 7.95 -1.72
C SER A 54 6.76 9.46 -1.71
N ASP A 55 5.78 10.25 -1.26
CA ASP A 55 5.81 11.71 -1.36
C ASP A 55 5.20 12.44 -0.16
N GLY A 56 4.68 11.72 0.84
CA GLY A 56 4.01 12.35 1.99
C GLY A 56 2.73 13.08 1.61
N GLN A 57 2.05 12.66 0.54
CA GLN A 57 0.78 13.26 0.12
C GLN A 57 -0.37 12.25 0.15
N THR A 58 -1.59 12.73 0.28
CA THR A 58 -2.78 11.90 0.04
C THR A 58 -3.05 11.70 -1.46
N ARG A 59 -3.88 10.70 -1.77
CA ARG A 59 -4.41 10.45 -3.12
C ARG A 59 -5.91 10.77 -3.22
N PHE A 60 -6.52 11.12 -2.09
CA PHE A 60 -7.93 11.47 -2.01
C PHE A 60 -8.07 12.96 -1.72
N SER A 61 -8.97 13.60 -2.45
CA SER A 61 -9.41 14.94 -2.14
C SER A 61 -10.89 15.09 -2.48
N LYS A 62 -11.54 16.04 -1.83
CA LYS A 62 -12.90 16.44 -2.17
C LYS A 62 -13.00 17.96 -2.06
N ASN A 63 -13.46 18.61 -3.13
CA ASN A 63 -13.55 20.07 -3.21
C ASN A 63 -12.20 20.77 -2.88
N GLY A 64 -11.09 20.19 -3.34
CA GLY A 64 -9.75 20.70 -3.07
C GLY A 64 -9.22 20.47 -1.65
N GLN A 65 -10.00 19.84 -0.75
CA GLN A 65 -9.56 19.49 0.60
C GLN A 65 -9.03 18.05 0.63
N PRO A 66 -7.86 17.80 1.24
CA PRO A 66 -7.30 16.46 1.35
C PRO A 66 -8.16 15.57 2.25
N ILE A 67 -8.30 14.31 1.87
CA ILE A 67 -8.88 13.25 2.71
C ILE A 67 -7.76 12.27 3.04
N TYR A 68 -7.53 11.99 4.31
CA TYR A 68 -6.43 11.12 4.72
C TYR A 68 -6.71 9.65 4.44
N HIS A 69 -5.64 8.92 4.16
CA HIS A 69 -5.66 7.46 4.11
C HIS A 69 -5.84 6.86 5.50
N PHE A 70 -6.29 5.61 5.54
CA PHE A 70 -6.33 4.82 6.76
C PHE A 70 -5.60 3.49 6.57
N VAL A 71 -4.61 3.23 7.44
CA VAL A 71 -3.75 2.03 7.46
C VAL A 71 -3.22 1.61 6.10
N GLY A 72 -2.96 2.59 5.22
CA GLY A 72 -2.43 2.37 3.87
C GLY A 72 -3.31 1.56 2.92
N THR A 73 -4.61 1.40 3.22
CA THR A 73 -5.53 0.61 2.37
C THR A 73 -6.74 1.42 1.90
N SER A 74 -7.43 2.11 2.82
CA SER A 74 -8.56 3.01 2.51
C SER A 74 -9.65 2.33 1.65
N THR A 75 -10.03 1.08 1.98
CA THR A 75 -10.91 0.22 1.16
C THR A 75 -12.39 0.62 1.14
N PHE A 76 -12.79 1.67 1.84
CA PHE A 76 -14.15 2.23 1.79
C PHE A 76 -14.26 3.29 0.68
N SER A 77 -13.78 2.95 -0.51
CA SER A 77 -13.81 3.73 -1.74
C SER A 77 -13.85 2.78 -2.92
N GLU A 78 -14.48 3.15 -4.02
CA GLU A 78 -14.53 2.33 -5.24
C GLU A 78 -13.12 2.11 -5.84
N TYR A 79 -12.23 3.09 -5.67
CA TYR A 79 -10.82 3.01 -6.03
C TYR A 79 -9.94 3.52 -4.89
N THR A 80 -8.75 2.95 -4.77
CA THR A 80 -7.74 3.36 -3.78
C THR A 80 -6.34 3.17 -4.38
N VAL A 81 -5.37 3.88 -3.80
CA VAL A 81 -3.95 3.80 -4.20
C VAL A 81 -3.17 3.24 -3.02
N ILE A 82 -2.48 2.12 -3.24
CA ILE A 82 -1.81 1.34 -2.20
C ILE A 82 -0.37 1.07 -2.64
N HIS A 83 0.57 1.06 -1.69
CA HIS A 83 1.94 0.65 -1.96
C HIS A 83 1.98 -0.82 -2.39
N VAL A 84 2.69 -1.15 -3.48
CA VAL A 84 2.72 -2.53 -4.05
C VAL A 84 3.02 -3.62 -3.02
N GLY A 85 3.96 -3.37 -2.11
CA GLY A 85 4.30 -4.32 -1.03
C GLY A 85 3.17 -4.59 -0.01
N CYS A 86 2.04 -3.89 -0.09
CA CYS A 86 0.84 -4.11 0.73
C CYS A 86 -0.31 -4.75 -0.07
N LEU A 87 -0.05 -5.23 -1.29
CA LEU A 87 -1.02 -5.93 -2.12
C LEU A 87 -0.60 -7.39 -2.31
N ALA A 88 -1.46 -8.32 -1.91
CA ALA A 88 -1.27 -9.74 -2.17
C ALA A 88 -2.05 -10.13 -3.43
N LYS A 89 -1.34 -10.56 -4.49
CA LYS A 89 -1.95 -11.15 -5.69
C LYS A 89 -2.54 -12.53 -5.39
N ILE A 90 -3.74 -12.80 -5.88
CA ILE A 90 -4.50 -14.05 -5.70
C ILE A 90 -4.99 -14.63 -7.02
#